data_AF-A0A482V8M6-F1
#
_entry.id   AF-A0A482V8M6-F1
#
_cell.length_a   1.000
_cell.length_b   1.000
_cell.length_c   1.000
_cell.angle_alpha   90.00
_cell.angle_beta   90.00
_cell.angle_gamma   90.00
#
_symmetry.space_group_name_H-M   'P 1'
#
loop_
_entity.id
_entity.type
_entity.pdbx_description
1 polymer ?
#
loop_
_entity_poly.entity_id
_entity_poly.type
_entity_poly.pdbx_seq_one_letter_code
_entity_poly.pdbx_strand_id
1 'polypeptide(L)' 'MRAFSGHLPPEQLLNLWDLILAYDSLEIIPLLALVILVFRKDNLLKVNTLQNIEAVLADLSSISVIPLLQMSLLKD' A
#
# COMPACT_ATOMS: atom_id res chain seq x y z
N MET A 1 4.26 -7.38 -13.10
CA MET A 1 3.50 -6.83 -11.97
C MET A 1 3.67 -7.80 -10.80
N ARG A 2 4.38 -7.45 -9.72
CA ARG A 2 4.73 -8.40 -8.63
C ARG A 2 3.74 -8.39 -7.45
N ALA A 3 2.62 -7.66 -7.55
CA ALA A 3 1.61 -7.54 -6.49
C ALA A 3 2.23 -7.31 -5.09
N PHE A 4 3.14 -6.33 -4.98
CA PHE A 4 3.90 -5.98 -3.77
C PHE A 4 4.88 -7.05 -3.23
N SER A 5 5.04 -8.19 -3.91
CA SER A 5 6.07 -9.18 -3.57
C SER A 5 7.48 -8.57 -3.64
N GLY A 6 8.25 -8.75 -2.57
CA GLY A 6 9.58 -8.17 -2.38
C GLY A 6 9.59 -6.75 -1.79
N HIS A 7 8.41 -6.14 -1.57
CA HIS A 7 8.29 -4.84 -0.91
C HIS A 7 7.58 -4.93 0.45
N LEU A 8 6.57 -5.78 0.57
CA LEU A 8 5.88 -6.01 1.85
C LEU A 8 6.56 -7.13 2.65
N PRO A 9 6.48 -7.07 4.00
CA PRO A 9 6.79 -8.21 4.84
C PRO A 9 5.93 -9.43 4.46
N PRO A 10 6.45 -10.67 4.58
CA PRO A 10 5.74 -11.88 4.14
C PRO A 10 4.32 -12.01 4.69
N GLU A 11 4.11 -11.72 5.97
CA GLU A 11 2.79 -11.77 6.62
C GLU A 11 1.80 -10.78 5.97
N GLN A 12 2.24 -9.56 5.70
CA GLN A 12 1.41 -8.53 5.08
C GLN A 12 1.11 -8.85 3.62
N LEU A 13 2.06 -9.47 2.93
CA LEU A 13 1.86 -9.96 1.57
C LEU A 13 0.82 -11.08 1.52
N LEU A 14 0.86 -12.04 2.45
CA LEU A 14 -0.14 -13.11 2.55
C LEU A 14 -1.54 -12.53 2.82
N ASN A 15 -1.66 -11.57 3.74
CA ASN A 15 -2.93 -10.89 3.99
C ASN A 15 -3.51 -10.23 2.73
N LEU A 16 -2.65 -9.59 1.91
CA LEU A 16 -3.09 -9.02 0.63
C LEU A 16 -3.59 -10.11 -0.32
N TRP A 17 -2.88 -11.23 -0.43
CA TRP A 17 -3.26 -12.31 -1.33
C TRP A 17 -4.53 -13.02 -0.90
N ASP A 18 -4.72 -13.23 0.40
CA ASP A 18 -5.97 -13.76 0.96
C ASP A 18 -7.17 -12.87 0.62
N LEU A 19 -7.00 -11.55 0.69
CA LEU A 19 -8.04 -10.60 0.29
C LEU A 19 -8.34 -10.64 -1.22
N ILE A 20 -7.30 -10.75 -2.06
CA ILE A 20 -7.48 -10.89 -3.52
C ILE A 20 -8.30 -12.14 -3.83
N LEU A 21 -8.00 -13.26 -3.17
CA LEU A 21 -8.73 -14.51 -3.33
C LEU A 21 -10.17 -14.40 -2.81
N ALA A 22 -10.37 -13.77 -1.65
CA ALA A 22 -11.69 -13.61 -1.05
C ALA A 22 -12.62 -12.68 -1.84
N TYR A 23 -12.07 -11.62 -2.44
CA TYR A 23 -12.82 -10.65 -3.24
C TYR A 23 -12.96 -11.07 -4.72
N ASP A 24 -12.19 -12.06 -5.17
CA ASP A 24 -12.14 -12.56 -6.55
C ASP A 24 -11.84 -11.46 -7.59
N SER A 25 -10.96 -10.52 -7.24
CA SER A 25 -10.53 -9.44 -8.14
C SER A 25 -9.17 -8.85 -7.77
N LEU A 26 -8.41 -8.47 -8.80
CA LEU A 26 -7.11 -7.82 -8.65
C LEU A 26 -7.21 -6.32 -8.32
N GLU A 27 -8.41 -5.73 -8.27
CA GLU A 27 -8.64 -4.31 -7.95
C GLU A 27 -8.14 -3.91 -6.55
N ILE A 28 -7.96 -4.87 -5.64
CA ILE A 28 -7.37 -4.62 -4.32
C ILE A 28 -5.92 -4.15 -4.44
N ILE A 29 -5.18 -4.57 -5.47
CA ILE A 29 -3.79 -4.16 -5.69
C ILE A 29 -3.68 -2.64 -5.95
N PRO A 30 -4.35 -2.05 -6.98
CA PRO A 30 -4.32 -0.61 -7.18
C PRO A 30 -4.98 0.16 -6.02
N LEU A 31 -5.99 -0.41 -5.35
CA LEU A 31 -6.58 0.20 -4.15
C LEU A 31 -5.53 0.33 -3.03
N LEU A 32 -4.78 -0.72 -2.72
CA LEU A 32 -3.70 -0.66 -1.72
C LEU A 32 -2.63 0.37 -2.12
N ALA A 33 -2.24 0.44 -3.40
CA ALA A 33 -1.29 1.42 -3.89
C ALA A 33 -1.77 2.86 -3.66
N LEU A 34 -3.04 3.15 -3.98
CA LEU A 34 -3.67 4.44 -3.73
C LEU A 34 -3.66 4.79 -2.25
N VAL A 35 -4.02 3.84 -1.38
CA VAL A 35 -4.05 4.09 0.06
C VAL A 35 -2.66 4.36 0.63
N ILE A 36 -1.63 3.64 0.17
CA ILE A 36 -0.24 3.91 0.57
C ILE A 36 0.16 5.35 0.19
N LEU A 37 -0.20 5.81 -1.01
CA LEU A 37 0.04 7.20 -1.43
C LEU A 37 -0.67 8.20 -0.53
N VAL A 38 -1.95 7.95 -0.22
CA VAL A 38 -2.73 8.82 0.68
C VAL A 38 -2.15 8.83 2.10
N PHE A 39 -1.73 7.67 2.61
CA PHE A 39 -1.10 7.54 3.92
C PHE A 39 0.23 8.30 4.01
N ARG A 40 1.01 8.32 2.92
CA ARG A 40 2.29 9.05 2.84
C ARG A 40 2.17 10.50 2.36
N LYS A 41 0.95 11.01 2.08
CA LYS A 41 0.71 12.31 1.43
C LYS A 41 1.45 13.46 2.10
N ASP A 42 1.47 13.53 3.42
CA ASP A 42 2.04 14.66 4.15
C ASP A 42 3.57 14.70 4.03
N ASN A 43 4.21 13.54 3.85
CA ASN A 43 5.64 13.44 3.58
C ASN A 43 5.93 13.75 2.11
N LEU A 44 5.09 13.26 1.19
CA LEU A 44 5.22 13.54 -0.24
C LEU A 44 5.09 15.03 -0.55
N LEU A 45 4.18 15.75 0.12
CA LEU A 45 4.00 17.19 -0.06
C LEU A 45 5.15 18.04 0.50
N LYS A 46 6.05 17.46 1.30
CA LYS A 46 7.23 18.14 1.86
C LYS A 46 8.49 17.97 1.01
N VAL A 47 8.47 17.10 0.01
CA VAL A 47 9.62 16.80 -0.85
C VAL A 47 9.43 17.40 -2.24
N ASN A 48 10.53 17.83 -2.87
CA ASN A 48 10.51 18.53 -4.16
C ASN A 48 11.50 17.96 -5.19
N THR A 49 12.08 16.79 -4.92
CA THR A 49 12.97 16.08 -5.85
C THR A 49 12.46 14.65 -6.07
N LEU A 50 12.71 14.11 -7.27
CA LEU A 50 12.32 12.74 -7.62
C LEU A 50 12.93 11.72 -6.65
N GLN A 51 14.21 11.87 -6.33
CA GLN A 51 14.93 10.97 -5.40
C GLN A 51 14.26 10.92 -4.02
N ASN A 52 13.80 12.06 -3.50
CA ASN A 52 13.14 12.09 -2.19
C ASN A 52 11.73 11.49 -2.24
N ILE A 53 11.01 11.64 -3.37
CA ILE A 53 9.73 10.96 -3.58
C ILE A 53 9.94 9.44 -3.57
N GLU A 54 10.93 8.94 -4.30
CA GLU A 54 11.28 7.52 -4.34
C GLU A 54 11.65 7.01 -2.94
N ALA A 55 12.44 7.76 -2.18
CA ALA A 55 12.81 7.40 -0.81
C ALA A 55 11.59 7.30 0.14
N VAL A 56 10.62 8.22 0.02
CA VAL A 56 9.39 8.18 0.84
C VAL A 56 8.52 6.95 0.52
N LEU A 57 8.57 6.46 -0.72
CA LEU A 57 7.74 5.34 -1.19
C LEU A 57 8.44 3.98 -1.18
N ALA A 58 9.77 3.95 -1.11
CA ALA A 58 10.56 2.72 -1.21
C ALA A 58 10.38 1.79 0.00
N ASP A 59 10.24 2.36 1.21
CA ASP A 59 10.11 1.58 2.43
C ASP A 59 8.64 1.32 2.79
N LEU A 60 8.22 0.07 2.55
CA LEU A 60 6.90 -0.46 2.91
C LEU A 60 6.96 -1.43 4.10
N SER A 61 8.10 -1.56 4.79
CA SER A 61 8.25 -2.51 5.90
C SER A 61 7.30 -2.23 7.08
N SER A 62 6.92 -0.97 7.27
CA SER A 62 5.98 -0.53 8.31
C SER A 62 4.50 -0.61 7.91
N ILE A 63 4.19 -1.10 6.70
CA ILE A 63 2.82 -1.10 6.18
C ILE A 63 2.03 -2.28 6.75
N SER A 64 0.87 -1.98 7.34
CA SER A 64 -0.13 -2.98 7.69
C SER A 64 -1.26 -2.95 6.66
N VAL A 65 -1.41 -4.02 5.89
CA VAL A 65 -2.34 -4.09 4.74
C VAL A 65 -3.79 -3.95 5.18
N ILE A 66 -4.21 -4.71 6.20
CA ILE A 66 -5.61 -4.70 6.67
C ILE A 66 -6.04 -3.31 7.17
N PRO A 67 -5.32 -2.65 8.11
CA PRO A 67 -5.70 -1.30 8.56
C PRO A 67 -5.75 -0.26 7.45
N LEU A 68 -4.82 -0.31 6.49
CA LEU A 68 -4.82 0.62 5.37
C LEU A 68 -6.04 0.42 4.47
N LEU A 69 -6.34 -0.81 4.06
CA LEU A 69 -7.53 -1.06 3.23
C LEU A 69 -8.82 -0.72 3.97
N GLN A 70 -8.88 -0.92 5.29
CA GLN A 70 -10.00 -0.46 6.10
C GLN A 70 -10.16 1.06 6.06
N MET A 71 -9.07 1.84 6.07
CA MET A 71 -9.13 3.31 5.96
C MET A 71 -9.78 3.80 4.65
N SER A 72 -9.69 3.05 3.56
CA SER A 72 -10.37 3.42 2.30
C SER A 72 -11.80 2.92 2.20
N LEU A 73 -12.09 1.74 2.75
CA LEU A 73 -13.38 1.07 2.58
C LEU A 73 -14.39 1.39 3.69
N LEU A 74 -13.94 1.71 4.90
CA LEU A 74 -14.79 1.93 6.08
C LEU A 74 -14.91 3.41 6.47
N LYS A 75 -14.86 4.32 5.50
CA LYS A 75 -15.14 5.73 5.79
C LYS A 75 -16.62 5.94 6.12
N ASP A 76 -16.89 6.28 7.38
CA ASP A 76 -18.03 7.09 7.82
C ASP A 76 -17.87 8.55 7.34
#